data_AF-A0A1J4TRQ1-F1
#
_entry.id   AF-A0A1J4TRQ1-F1
#
_cell.length_a   1.000
_cell.length_b   1.000
_cell.length_c   1.000
_cell.angle_alpha   90.00
_cell.angle_beta   90.00
_cell.angle_gamma   90.00
#
_symmetry.space_group_name_H-M   'P 1'
#
loop_
_entity.id
_entity.type
_entity.pdbx_description
1 polymer ?
#
loop_
_entity_poly.entity_id
_entity_poly.type
_entity_poly.pdbx_seq_one_letter_code
_entity_poly.pdbx_strand_id
1 'polypeptide(L)'
;MAAAGYVHRTVEHNKKEYAYGKNHINGLEGFWGYLKRKLAAKGGIRRKYLYLFLAEYVWRYNYKSYSLKEQINRLLVNLYTNFGAKY
;
A
#
# COMPACT_ATOMS: atom_id res chain seq x y z
N MET A 1 7.26 19.29 34.35
CA MET A 1 8.13 19.95 33.35
C MET A 1 9.15 18.93 32.87
N ALA A 2 9.25 18.79 31.54
CA ALA A 2 10.29 18.12 30.72
C ALA A 2 10.56 16.61 30.94
N ALA A 3 10.90 15.78 29.96
CA ALA A 3 10.63 15.66 28.52
C ALA A 3 11.25 14.30 28.09
N ALA A 4 10.44 13.45 27.46
CA ALA A 4 10.79 12.45 26.44
C ALA A 4 12.26 11.96 26.35
N GLY A 5 12.58 10.86 27.05
CA GLY A 5 13.82 10.09 26.87
C GLY A 5 13.78 9.12 25.67
N TYR A 6 13.38 9.59 24.49
CA TYR A 6 13.55 8.80 23.26
C TYR A 6 14.98 8.95 22.77
N VAL A 7 15.80 7.94 23.05
CA VAL A 7 17.14 7.78 22.46
C VAL A 7 16.97 7.65 20.93
N HIS A 8 17.21 8.75 20.21
CA HIS A 8 17.40 8.73 18.77
C HIS A 8 18.73 8.02 18.50
N ARG A 9 18.68 6.72 18.16
CA ARG A 9 19.79 6.09 17.45
C ARG A 9 19.67 6.50 16.00
N THR A 10 20.44 7.51 15.60
CA THR A 10 20.64 7.86 14.21
C THR A 10 21.37 6.70 13.55
N VAL A 11 20.65 5.89 12.78
CA VAL A 11 21.26 4.85 11.96
C VAL A 11 21.96 5.56 10.80
N GLU A 12 23.28 5.50 10.77
CA GLU A 12 24.08 6.03 9.67
C GLU A 12 23.76 5.28 8.38
N HIS A 13 23.12 5.96 7.44
CA HIS A 13 22.75 5.47 6.10
C HIS A 13 23.95 5.37 5.14
N ASN A 14 25.10 4.83 5.58
CA ASN A 14 26.29 4.74 4.72
C ASN A 14 26.60 3.31 4.22
N LYS A 15 25.72 2.34 4.46
CA LYS A 15 25.82 1.01 3.83
C LYS A 15 24.56 0.69 3.07
N LYS A 16 24.68 0.75 1.75
CA LYS A 16 23.67 0.46 0.72
C LYS A 16 23.24 -1.02 0.72
N GLU A 17 22.94 -1.59 1.87
CA GLU A 17 22.54 -2.99 2.05
C GLU A 17 21.02 -3.13 2.33
N TYR A 18 20.19 -2.26 1.76
CA TYR A 18 18.72 -2.35 1.84
C TYR A 18 18.09 -2.88 0.55
N ALA A 19 18.87 -3.53 -0.31
CA ALA A 19 18.42 -3.98 -1.62
C ALA A 19 18.80 -5.45 -1.83
N TYR A 20 17.95 -6.35 -1.34
CA TYR A 20 17.82 -7.68 -1.92
C TYR A 20 16.40 -7.78 -2.50
N GLY A 21 16.28 -7.46 -3.80
CA GLY A 21 15.02 -7.57 -4.55
C GLY A 21 14.17 -6.30 -4.62
N LYS A 22 13.46 -6.13 -5.75
CA LYS A 22 12.70 -4.94 -6.19
C LYS A 22 11.54 -4.45 -5.28
N ASN A 23 11.38 -4.96 -4.07
CA ASN A 23 10.35 -4.53 -3.13
C ASN A 23 11.01 -3.77 -1.97
N HIS A 24 11.26 -2.50 -2.21
CA HIS A 24 11.84 -1.61 -1.20
C HIS A 24 10.93 -1.52 0.02
N ILE A 25 11.51 -1.69 1.21
CA ILE A 25 10.92 -1.35 2.52
C ILE A 25 10.30 0.06 2.48
N ASN A 26 10.94 1.00 1.77
CA ASN A 26 10.46 2.36 1.52
C ASN A 26 9.09 2.42 0.82
N GLY A 27 8.76 1.42 -0.02
CA GLY A 27 7.46 1.31 -0.68
C GLY A 27 6.33 0.93 0.28
N LEU A 28 6.62 0.06 1.26
CA LEU A 28 5.68 -0.36 2.30
C LEU A 28 5.39 0.79 3.27
N GLU A 29 6.40 1.54 3.70
CA GLU A 29 6.21 2.71 4.56
C GLU A 29 5.29 3.75 3.91
N GLY A 30 5.54 4.04 2.63
CA GLY A 30 4.67 4.92 1.84
C GLY A 30 3.23 4.39 1.73
N PHE A 31 3.06 3.08 1.54
CA PHE A 31 1.74 2.46 1.50
C PHE A 31 1.01 2.57 2.83
N TRP A 32 1.68 2.29 3.96
CA TRP A 32 1.07 2.39 5.28
C TRP A 32 0.66 3.83 5.62
N GLY A 33 1.47 4.82 5.24
CA GLY A 33 1.11 6.24 5.37
C GLY A 33 -0.10 6.64 4.51
N TYR A 34 -0.22 6.09 3.31
CA TYR A 34 -1.39 6.26 2.45
C TYR A 34 -2.65 5.60 3.04
N LEU A 35 -2.55 4.33 3.44
CA LEU A 35 -3.66 3.53 3.94
C LEU A 35 -4.26 4.15 5.21
N LYS A 36 -3.42 4.54 6.19
CA LYS A 36 -3.88 5.19 7.42
C LYS A 36 -4.71 6.44 7.15
N ARG A 37 -4.24 7.31 6.23
CA ARG A 37 -4.97 8.52 5.84
C ARG A 37 -6.33 8.20 5.19
N LYS A 38 -6.38 7.19 4.32
CA LYS A 38 -7.62 6.78 3.66
C LYS A 38 -8.63 6.16 4.62
N LEU A 39 -8.17 5.33 5.54
CA LEU A 39 -9.03 4.73 6.58
C LEU A 39 -9.56 5.79 7.55
N ALA A 40 -8.72 6.75 7.97
CA ALA A 40 -9.15 7.86 8.82
C ALA A 40 -10.23 8.72 8.13
N ALA A 41 -10.03 9.06 6.84
CA ALA A 41 -11.00 9.84 6.07
C ALA A 41 -12.35 9.14 5.85
N LYS A 42 -12.40 7.80 5.95
CA LYS A 42 -13.66 7.04 5.83
C LYS A 42 -14.53 7.08 7.09
N GLY A 43 -14.00 7.51 8.24
CA GLY A 43 -14.77 7.63 9.48
C GLY A 43 -15.22 6.30 10.11
N GLY A 44 -14.67 5.17 9.65
CA GLY A 44 -15.00 3.83 10.14
C GLY A 44 -15.37 2.86 9.04
N ILE A 45 -14.91 1.62 9.16
CA ILE A 45 -15.22 0.54 8.23
C ILE A 45 -15.69 -0.65 9.06
N ARG A 46 -16.83 -1.23 8.70
CA ARG A 46 -17.28 -2.47 9.34
C ARG A 46 -16.24 -3.56 9.11
N ARG A 47 -15.79 -4.23 10.17
CA ARG A 47 -14.72 -5.25 10.11
C ARG A 47 -14.94 -6.30 9.02
N LYS A 48 -16.19 -6.71 8.78
CA LYS A 48 -16.56 -7.65 7.71
C LYS A 48 -16.24 -7.18 6.29
N TYR A 49 -15.97 -5.91 6.05
CA TYR A 49 -15.61 -5.38 4.73
C TYR A 49 -14.15 -4.91 4.65
N LEU A 50 -13.39 -4.97 5.75
CA LEU A 50 -12.04 -4.44 5.81
C LEU A 50 -11.13 -5.01 4.72
N TYR A 51 -11.26 -6.30 4.41
CA TYR A 51 -10.48 -6.96 3.37
C TYR A 51 -10.76 -6.40 1.96
N LEU A 52 -12.00 -6.01 1.66
CA LEU A 52 -12.36 -5.40 0.38
C LEU A 52 -11.71 -4.02 0.21
N PHE A 53 -11.79 -3.20 1.27
CA PHE A 53 -11.14 -1.88 1.27
C PHE A 53 -9.62 -2.00 1.18
N LEU A 54 -9.03 -2.97 1.88
CA LEU A 54 -7.60 -3.21 1.80
C LEU A 54 -7.18 -3.57 0.37
N ALA A 55 -7.90 -4.50 -0.28
CA ALA A 55 -7.67 -4.86 -1.67
C ALA A 55 -7.79 -3.65 -2.61
N GLU A 56 -8.82 -2.83 -2.43
CA GLU A 56 -9.02 -1.59 -3.19
C GLU A 56 -7.86 -0.60 -3.01
N TYR A 57 -7.41 -0.38 -1.78
CA TYR A 57 -6.33 0.56 -1.50
C TYR A 57 -4.97 0.06 -1.99
N VAL A 58 -4.71 -1.25 -1.92
CA VAL A 58 -3.53 -1.87 -2.53
C VAL A 58 -3.55 -1.62 -4.04
N TRP A 59 -4.68 -1.88 -4.70
CA TRP A 59 -4.85 -1.61 -6.12
C TRP A 59 -4.59 -0.13 -6.47
N ARG A 60 -5.29 0.79 -5.80
CA ARG A 60 -5.13 2.23 -6.04
C ARG A 60 -3.70 2.70 -5.82
N TYR A 61 -3.02 2.21 -4.79
CA TYR A 61 -1.64 2.63 -4.50
C TYR A 61 -0.63 2.15 -5.54
N ASN A 62 -0.78 0.91 -6.02
CA ASN A 62 0.11 0.31 -7.00
C ASN A 62 -0.12 0.87 -8.41
N TYR A 63 -1.36 1.22 -8.75
CA TYR A 63 -1.73 1.69 -10.08
C TYR A 63 -2.01 3.20 -10.18
N LYS A 64 -1.66 3.99 -9.15
CA LYS A 64 -1.93 5.45 -9.09
C LYS A 64 -1.38 6.25 -10.27
N SER A 65 -0.33 5.76 -10.92
CA SER A 65 0.35 6.46 -12.02
C SER A 65 -0.28 6.21 -13.39
N TYR A 66 -1.23 5.28 -13.50
CA TYR A 66 -1.89 4.94 -14.76
C TYR A 66 -3.16 5.77 -14.96
N SER A 67 -3.51 6.00 -16.22
CA SER A 67 -4.81 6.58 -16.58
C SER A 67 -5.96 5.65 -16.15
N LEU A 68 -7.16 6.20 -15.98
CA LEU A 68 -8.34 5.42 -15.62
C LEU A 68 -8.60 4.28 -16.62
N LYS A 69 -8.42 4.55 -17.92
CA LYS A 69 -8.58 3.55 -18.99
C LYS A 69 -7.62 2.37 -18.82
N GLU A 70 -6.36 2.65 -18.51
CA GLU A 70 -5.36 1.61 -18.26
C GLU A 70 -5.65 0.82 -16.98
N GLN A 71 -6.09 1.50 -15.92
CA GLN A 71 -6.50 0.84 -14.67
C GLN A 71 -7.66 -0.13 -14.92
N ILE A 72 -8.69 0.32 -15.64
CA ILE A 72 -9.86 -0.52 -15.99
C ILE A 72 -9.42 -1.74 -16.81
N ASN A 73 -8.63 -1.53 -17.87
CA ASN A 73 -8.16 -2.62 -18.72
C ASN A 73 -7.37 -3.66 -17.92
N ARG A 74 -6.47 -3.21 -17.03
CA ARG A 74 -5.68 -4.11 -16.17
C ARG A 74 -6.56 -4.88 -15.19
N LEU A 75 -7.57 -4.23 -14.60
CA LEU A 75 -8.50 -4.88 -13.70
C LEU A 75 -9.31 -5.96 -14.43
N LEU A 76 -9.83 -5.65 -15.61
CA LEU A 76 -10.59 -6.60 -16.44
C LEU A 76 -9.75 -7.81 -16.86
N VAL A 77 -8.51 -7.60 -17.29
CA VAL A 77 -7.58 -8.69 -17.62
C VAL A 77 -7.30 -9.56 -16.39
N ASN A 78 -7.07 -8.95 -15.22
CA ASN A 78 -6.86 -9.71 -13.99
C ASN A 78 -8.11 -10.51 -13.58
N LEU A 79 -9.31 -9.94 -13.73
CA LEU A 79 -10.54 -10.65 -13.43
C LEU A 79 -10.77 -11.82 -14.39
N TYR A 80 -10.56 -11.60 -15.69
CA TYR A 80 -10.69 -12.64 -16.70
C TYR A 80 -9.70 -13.80 -16.50
N THR A 81 -8.43 -13.49 -16.24
CA THR A 81 -7.40 -14.51 -16.05
C THR A 81 -7.55 -15.31 -14.75
N ASN A 82 -7.96 -14.66 -13.65
CA ASN A 82 -8.03 -15.31 -12.33
C ASN A 82 -9.41 -15.91 -12.01
N PHE A 83 -10.48 -15.42 -12.65
CA PHE A 83 -11.86 -15.83 -12.36
C PHE A 83 -12.66 -16.22 -13.61
N GLY A 84 -12.28 -15.72 -14.80
CA GLY A 84 -12.96 -16.01 -16.06
C GLY A 84 -12.53 -17.33 -16.73
N ALA A 85 -11.34 -17.85 -16.44
CA ALA A 85 -10.85 -19.12 -17.00
C ALA A 85 -11.45 -20.39 -16.34
N LYS A 86 -12.58 -20.26 -15.61
CA LYS A 86 -13.21 -21.35 -14.86
C LYS A 86 -14.52 -21.87 -15.47
N TYR A 87 -14.91 -21.42 -16.66
CA TYR A 87 -16.00 -21.99 -17.46
C TYR A 87 -15.61 -22.02 -18.93
#